data_AF-A0A8I2E4E0-F1
#
_entry.id   AF-A0A8I2E4E0-F1
#
_cell.length_a   1.000
_cell.length_b   1.000
_cell.length_c   1.000
_cell.angle_alpha   90.00
_cell.angle_beta   90.00
_cell.angle_gamma   90.00
#
_symmetry.space_group_name_H-M   'P 1'
#
loop_
_entity.id
_entity.type
_entity.pdbx_description
1 polymer ?
#
loop_
_entity_poly.entity_id
_entity_poly.type
_entity_poly.pdbx_seq_one_letter_code
_entity_poly.pdbx_strand_id
1 'polypeptide(L)'
;MIHPSRKHHVRTRELLARDMGMAMGTFRNRKPYAAPGFPAPVSSAGARVLLWDGEQTAAYLAGESVPALPAMDGPDVLLDRQEAAAEAQVTPRTWDGYKTDPRLSAHVVDVHGVEHWPRRAVHAFRDGRPGRESAPGRPKGRTNAVPRGELRDRVAALLDAAPAVTIADVRGALGVAPATAQRELAHLRGERIATLMQTSPGLSFDQAADRLGYPPAVRRAARDVVTTAGTELGA
;
A
#
# COMPACT_ATOMS: atom_id res chain seq x y z
N MET A 1 7.27 12.93 19.59
CA MET A 1 6.13 13.05 20.52
C MET A 1 6.05 14.49 21.02
N ILE A 2 4.84 14.99 21.26
CA ILE A 2 4.61 16.35 21.78
C ILE A 2 3.92 16.28 23.15
N HIS A 3 4.49 16.97 24.14
CA HIS A 3 3.86 17.11 25.45
C HIS A 3 2.64 18.06 25.33
N PRO A 4 1.47 17.73 25.92
CA PRO A 4 0.25 18.54 25.77
C PRO A 4 0.42 20.01 26.14
N SER A 5 1.11 20.29 27.24
CA SER A 5 1.37 21.66 27.69
C SER A 5 2.25 22.45 26.71
N ARG A 6 3.04 21.76 25.88
CA ARG A 6 4.01 22.37 24.95
C ARG A 6 3.52 22.44 23.51
N LYS A 7 2.29 22.00 23.22
CA LYS A 7 1.69 22.04 21.89
C LYS A 7 1.79 23.43 21.23
N HIS A 8 1.62 24.49 22.01
CA HIS A 8 1.66 25.87 21.54
C HIS A 8 3.08 26.38 21.21
N HIS A 9 4.11 25.70 21.69
CA HIS A 9 5.50 25.99 21.33
C HIS A 9 5.93 25.32 20.02
N VAL A 10 5.13 24.44 19.42
CA VAL A 10 5.57 23.70 18.24
C VAL A 10 5.88 24.65 17.07
N ARG A 11 6.94 24.34 16.32
CA ARG A 11 7.40 25.10 15.15
C ARG A 11 7.56 24.19 13.95
N THR A 12 7.06 24.64 12.79
CA THR A 12 7.40 24.08 11.48
C THR A 12 8.68 24.73 10.93
N ARG A 13 9.16 24.25 9.78
CA ARG A 13 10.27 24.91 9.07
C ARG A 13 9.95 26.37 8.70
N GLU A 14 8.68 26.66 8.37
CA GLU A 14 8.18 27.99 8.05
C GLU A 14 8.27 28.94 9.24
N LEU A 15 7.87 28.46 10.41
CA LEU A 15 7.96 29.24 11.63
C LEU A 15 9.42 29.41 12.06
N LEU A 16 10.24 28.36 12.00
CA LEU A 16 11.67 28.49 12.28
C LEU A 16 12.40 29.45 11.34
N ALA A 17 12.09 29.41 10.04
CA ALA A 17 12.67 30.35 9.09
C ALA A 17 12.31 31.79 9.45
N ARG A 18 11.05 32.03 9.85
CA ARG A 18 10.59 33.34 10.34
C ARG A 18 11.29 33.77 11.62
N ASP A 19 11.39 32.87 12.59
CA ASP A 19 12.04 33.13 13.88
C ASP A 19 13.54 33.49 13.69
N MET A 20 14.18 32.93 12.67
CA MET A 20 15.56 33.25 12.28
C MET A 20 15.70 34.46 11.33
N GLY A 21 14.61 35.12 10.95
CA GLY A 21 14.62 36.22 9.98
C GLY A 21 15.08 35.81 8.57
N MET A 22 14.92 34.54 8.21
CA MET A 22 15.38 33.99 6.93
C MET A 22 14.23 33.81 5.93
N ALA A 23 14.49 34.14 4.66
CA ALA A 23 13.64 33.70 3.57
C ALA A 23 13.63 32.16 3.48
N MET A 24 12.46 31.57 3.20
CA MET A 24 12.27 30.11 3.16
C MET A 24 13.24 29.40 2.19
N GLY A 25 13.53 29.99 1.03
CA GLY A 25 14.49 29.43 0.07
C GLY A 25 15.89 29.28 0.69
N THR A 26 16.37 30.32 1.37
CA THR A 26 17.65 30.31 2.08
C THR A 26 17.67 29.28 3.20
N PHE A 27 16.58 29.21 3.99
CA PHE A 27 16.45 28.25 5.08
C PHE A 27 16.55 26.79 4.59
N ARG A 28 15.87 26.47 3.48
CA ARG A 28 15.92 25.13 2.86
C ARG A 28 17.30 24.76 2.33
N ASN A 29 18.03 25.74 1.79
CA ASN A 29 19.36 25.52 1.22
C ASN A 29 20.43 25.37 2.30
N ARG A 30 20.42 26.25 3.31
CA ARG A 30 21.41 26.25 4.40
C ARG A 30 21.13 25.19 5.46
N LYS A 31 19.87 24.78 5.63
CA LYS A 31 19.43 23.80 6.64
C LYS A 31 20.01 24.08 8.03
N PRO A 32 19.79 25.28 8.60
CA PRO A 32 20.38 25.65 9.88
C PRO A 32 20.01 24.68 11.01
N TYR A 33 18.83 24.06 10.91
CA TYR A 33 18.36 23.02 11.83
C TYR A 33 19.15 21.70 11.80
N ALA A 34 20.11 21.56 10.89
CA ALA A 34 21.02 20.41 10.82
C ALA A 34 22.42 20.71 11.40
N ALA A 35 22.64 21.92 11.92
CA ALA A 35 23.89 22.29 12.55
C ALA A 35 24.13 21.49 13.84
N PRO A 36 25.39 21.16 14.18
CA PRO A 36 25.72 20.53 15.45
C PRO A 36 25.17 21.34 16.64
N GLY A 37 24.55 20.63 17.58
CA GLY A 37 23.95 21.23 18.78
C GLY A 37 22.57 21.85 18.58
N PHE A 38 22.05 21.95 17.35
CA PHE A 38 20.68 22.40 17.14
C PHE A 38 19.67 21.42 17.77
N PRO A 39 18.60 21.91 18.42
CA PRO A 39 17.60 21.05 19.04
C PRO A 39 17.03 20.00 18.08
N ALA A 40 16.92 18.76 18.57
CA ALA A 40 16.33 17.67 17.81
C ALA A 40 14.85 17.95 17.50
N PRO A 41 14.34 17.50 16.34
CA PRO A 41 12.91 17.55 16.07
C PRO A 41 12.11 16.76 17.12
N VAL A 42 10.93 17.26 17.48
CA VAL A 42 9.95 16.54 18.32
C VAL A 42 9.08 15.59 17.50
N SER A 43 9.19 15.61 16.17
CA SER A 43 8.59 14.62 15.27
C SER A 43 9.40 13.32 15.25
N SER A 44 8.76 12.19 15.01
CA SER A 44 9.42 10.88 14.88
C SER A 44 10.45 10.82 13.74
N ALA A 45 11.38 9.86 13.86
CA ALA A 45 12.29 9.53 12.78
C ALA A 45 11.52 9.10 11.52
N GLY A 46 11.82 9.70 10.38
CA GLY A 46 11.11 9.45 9.12
C GLY A 46 9.74 10.12 9.02
N ALA A 47 9.40 11.05 9.91
CA ALA A 47 8.25 11.92 9.73
C ALA A 47 8.36 12.76 8.44
N ARG A 48 7.24 12.91 7.73
CA ARG A 48 7.17 13.70 6.48
C ARG A 48 7.34 15.19 6.74
N VAL A 49 6.77 15.67 7.85
CA VAL A 49 6.86 17.04 8.32
C VAL A 49 7.65 17.02 9.62
N LEU A 50 8.76 17.74 9.65
CA LEU A 50 9.55 17.89 10.87
C LEU A 50 8.98 19.03 11.70
N LEU A 51 8.85 18.76 12.99
CA LEU A 51 8.37 19.71 13.99
C LEU A 51 9.44 19.88 15.07
N TRP A 52 9.58 21.08 15.60
CA TRP A 52 10.50 21.41 16.69
C TRP A 52 9.76 22.02 17.87
N ASP A 53 10.37 21.93 19.05
CA ASP A 53 9.94 22.71 20.19
C ASP A 53 10.52 24.13 20.11
N GLY A 54 9.62 25.12 20.06
CA GLY A 54 9.96 26.52 19.85
C GLY A 54 10.78 27.14 20.98
N GLU A 55 10.55 26.74 22.23
CA GLU A 55 11.33 27.26 23.36
C GLU A 55 12.77 26.75 23.28
N GLN A 56 12.96 25.47 22.96
CA GLN A 56 14.28 24.91 22.75
C GLN A 56 15.02 25.60 21.59
N THR A 57 14.34 25.81 20.46
CA THR A 57 14.96 26.50 19.32
C THR A 57 15.23 27.97 19.60
N ALA A 58 14.38 28.65 20.37
CA ALA A 58 14.59 30.03 20.76
C ALA A 58 15.80 30.16 21.70
N ALA A 59 15.91 29.31 22.72
CA ALA A 59 17.05 29.28 23.63
C ALA A 59 18.36 29.03 22.88
N TYR A 60 18.38 28.05 21.96
CA TYR A 60 19.55 27.79 21.11
C TYR A 60 19.96 29.02 20.28
N LEU A 61 18.99 29.69 19.66
CA LEU A 61 19.24 30.87 18.83
C LEU A 61 19.70 32.09 19.65
N ALA A 62 19.25 32.21 20.89
CA ALA A 62 19.70 33.22 21.84
C ALA A 62 21.10 32.92 22.43
N GLY A 63 21.67 31.72 22.17
CA GLY A 63 22.91 31.27 22.81
C GLY A 63 22.73 30.87 24.27
N GLU A 64 21.49 30.65 24.70
CA GLU A 64 21.12 30.22 26.05
C GLU A 64 21.17 28.69 26.17
N SER A 65 21.15 28.19 27.41
CA SER A 65 21.02 26.76 27.65
C SER A 65 19.67 26.24 27.17
N VAL A 66 19.68 25.22 26.32
CA VAL A 66 18.45 24.61 25.80
C VAL A 66 17.70 23.91 26.95
N PRO A 67 16.46 24.30 27.27
CA PRO A 67 15.71 23.68 28.35
C PRO A 67 15.39 22.22 28.05
N ALA A 68 15.39 21.38 29.08
CA ALA A 68 14.96 19.99 28.96
C ALA A 68 13.46 19.92 28.68
N LEU A 69 13.06 19.00 27.80
CA LEU A 69 11.63 18.72 27.60
C LEU A 69 11.04 18.00 28.83
N PRO A 70 9.76 18.23 29.14
CA PRO A 70 9.05 17.46 30.17
C PRO A 70 9.07 15.95 29.89
N ALA A 71 8.77 15.16 30.91
CA ALA A 71 8.62 13.72 30.78
C ALA A 71 7.55 13.36 29.72
N MET A 72 7.87 12.36 28.90
CA MET A 72 7.09 11.97 27.72
C MET A 72 6.41 10.60 27.90
N ASP A 73 6.20 10.17 29.13
CA ASP A 73 5.56 8.91 29.55
C ASP A 73 4.06 9.06 29.83
N GLY A 74 3.56 10.28 30.00
CA GLY A 74 2.15 10.56 30.30
C GLY A 74 1.13 10.04 29.25
N PRO A 75 -0.11 9.74 29.68
CA PRO A 75 -1.18 9.21 28.82
C PRO A 75 -1.66 10.21 27.76
N ASP A 76 -1.40 11.49 27.97
CA ASP A 76 -1.91 12.55 27.12
C ASP A 76 -0.91 13.00 26.05
N VAL A 77 0.32 12.47 26.12
CA VAL A 77 1.38 12.72 25.15
C VAL A 77 0.85 12.46 23.74
N LEU A 78 1.06 13.44 22.86
CA LEU A 78 0.60 13.41 21.49
C LEU A 78 1.62 12.66 20.64
N LEU A 79 1.16 11.57 20.04
CA LEU A 79 1.92 10.67 19.20
C LEU A 79 1.63 11.00 17.73
N ASP A 80 2.67 11.18 16.93
CA ASP A 80 2.48 11.29 15.49
C ASP A 80 2.12 9.93 14.86
N ARG A 81 1.93 9.90 13.55
CA ARG A 81 1.62 8.66 12.80
C ARG A 81 2.57 7.50 13.09
N GLN A 82 3.89 7.73 13.14
CA GLN A 82 4.87 6.65 13.31
C GLN A 82 4.84 6.15 14.74
N GLU A 83 4.76 7.08 15.70
CA GLU A 83 4.73 6.79 17.13
C GLU A 83 3.46 6.05 17.53
N ALA A 84 2.31 6.51 17.02
CA ALA A 84 1.03 5.86 17.25
C ALA A 84 1.01 4.43 16.66
N ALA A 85 1.59 4.24 15.47
CA ALA A 85 1.74 2.90 14.90
C ALA A 85 2.62 1.98 15.75
N ALA A 86 3.76 2.50 16.25
CA ALA A 86 4.66 1.75 17.12
C ALA A 86 3.99 1.35 18.45
N GLU A 87 3.28 2.29 19.09
CA GLU A 87 2.54 2.08 20.35
C GLU A 87 1.37 1.10 20.20
N ALA A 88 0.73 1.11 19.03
CA ALA A 88 -0.29 0.13 18.65
C ALA A 88 0.28 -1.19 18.09
N GLN A 89 1.62 -1.34 18.05
CA GLN A 89 2.33 -2.54 17.57
C GLN A 89 1.96 -2.94 16.13
N VAL A 90 1.81 -1.95 15.25
CA VAL A 90 1.45 -2.15 13.84
C VAL A 90 2.37 -1.37 12.92
N THR A 91 2.36 -1.70 11.63
CA THR A 91 3.11 -0.89 10.67
C THR A 91 2.42 0.47 10.47
N PRO A 92 3.17 1.52 10.09
CA PRO A 92 2.57 2.82 9.79
C PRO A 92 1.56 2.76 8.64
N ARG A 93 1.75 1.85 7.69
CA ARG A 93 0.79 1.59 6.61
C ARG A 93 -0.52 1.00 7.13
N THR A 94 -0.45 0.08 8.09
CA THR A 94 -1.64 -0.45 8.75
C THR A 94 -2.35 0.63 9.57
N TRP A 95 -1.59 1.49 10.23
CA TRP A 95 -2.11 2.64 10.97
C TRP A 95 -2.93 3.60 10.09
N ASP A 96 -2.53 3.80 8.82
CA ASP A 96 -3.30 4.63 7.88
C ASP A 96 -4.75 4.14 7.67
N GLY A 97 -5.01 2.84 7.83
CA GLY A 97 -6.37 2.30 7.83
C GLY A 97 -7.11 2.56 9.15
N TYR A 98 -6.42 2.48 10.27
CA TYR A 98 -7.03 2.62 11.60
C TYR A 98 -7.32 4.04 12.01
N LYS A 99 -6.55 5.03 11.53
CA LYS A 99 -6.76 6.43 11.93
C LYS A 99 -8.16 6.98 11.62
N THR A 100 -8.93 6.30 10.77
CA THR A 100 -10.33 6.61 10.43
C THR A 100 -11.36 5.93 11.33
N ASP A 101 -10.96 5.00 12.20
CA ASP A 101 -11.85 4.36 13.17
C ASP A 101 -12.38 5.44 14.14
N PRO A 102 -13.69 5.48 14.43
CA PRO A 102 -14.29 6.48 15.32
C PRO A 102 -13.61 6.59 16.69
N ARG A 103 -13.06 5.49 17.21
CA ARG A 103 -12.34 5.45 18.50
C ARG A 103 -10.99 6.19 18.46
N LEU A 104 -10.44 6.43 17.27
CA LEU A 104 -9.22 7.20 17.07
C LEU A 104 -9.50 8.58 16.48
N SER A 105 -10.39 8.67 15.50
CA SER A 105 -10.70 9.93 14.82
C SER A 105 -11.36 10.95 15.74
N ALA A 106 -12.09 10.52 16.78
CA ALA A 106 -12.65 11.40 17.80
C ALA A 106 -11.59 12.10 18.67
N HIS A 107 -10.34 11.61 18.68
CA HIS A 107 -9.25 12.12 19.51
C HIS A 107 -8.12 12.75 18.70
N VAL A 108 -8.26 12.88 17.38
CA VAL A 108 -7.21 13.44 16.54
C VAL A 108 -6.95 14.90 16.92
N VAL A 109 -5.68 15.25 17.06
CA VAL A 109 -5.21 16.62 17.32
C VAL A 109 -4.33 17.03 16.16
N ASP A 110 -4.77 18.04 15.40
CA ASP A 110 -3.93 18.65 14.38
C ASP A 110 -2.93 19.62 15.03
N VAL A 111 -1.65 19.45 14.71
CA VAL A 111 -0.58 20.36 15.09
C VAL A 111 0.14 20.78 13.82
N HIS A 112 -0.19 21.98 13.33
CA HIS A 112 0.37 22.55 12.09
C HIS A 112 0.22 21.63 10.86
N GLY A 113 -0.95 21.01 10.68
CA GLY A 113 -1.22 20.12 9.55
C GLY A 113 -0.70 18.69 9.73
N VAL A 114 -0.23 18.34 10.93
CA VAL A 114 0.21 16.99 11.29
C VAL A 114 -0.76 16.41 12.32
N GLU A 115 -1.41 15.32 11.95
CA GLU A 115 -2.30 14.57 12.83
C GLU A 115 -1.52 13.88 13.95
N HIS A 116 -2.00 14.05 15.18
CA HIS A 116 -1.49 13.36 16.36
C HIS A 116 -2.62 12.72 17.16
N TRP A 117 -2.30 11.69 17.93
CA TRP A 117 -3.24 11.00 18.82
C TRP A 117 -2.69 10.97 20.26
N PRO A 118 -3.51 11.24 21.28
CA PRO A 118 -3.11 11.01 22.66
C PRO A 118 -2.76 9.54 22.88
N ARG A 119 -1.67 9.26 23.59
CA ARG A 119 -1.22 7.88 23.90
C ARG A 119 -2.35 7.02 24.48
N ARG A 120 -3.16 7.56 25.39
CA ARG A 120 -4.33 6.89 25.99
C ARG A 120 -5.32 6.38 24.95
N ALA A 121 -5.56 7.14 23.88
CA ALA A 121 -6.49 6.76 22.83
C ALA A 121 -5.90 5.62 21.98
N VAL A 122 -4.61 5.69 21.70
CA VAL A 122 -3.89 4.63 20.98
C VAL A 122 -3.87 3.32 21.78
N HIS A 123 -3.60 3.40 23.09
CA HIS A 123 -3.64 2.24 24.00
C HIS A 123 -5.05 1.67 24.13
N ALA A 124 -6.06 2.51 24.39
CA ALA A 124 -7.45 2.06 24.44
C ALA A 124 -7.92 1.42 23.13
N PHE A 125 -7.50 1.95 21.99
CA PHE A 125 -7.77 1.35 20.69
C PHE A 125 -7.06 0.00 20.53
N ARG A 126 -5.78 -0.11 20.89
CA ARG A 126 -5.00 -1.35 20.84
C ARG A 126 -5.63 -2.43 21.72
N ASP A 127 -5.98 -2.08 22.96
CA ASP A 127 -6.46 -3.02 23.98
C ASP A 127 -7.92 -3.40 23.72
N GLY A 128 -8.73 -2.47 23.22
CA GLY A 128 -10.11 -2.70 22.79
C GLY A 128 -10.25 -3.27 21.37
N ARG A 129 -9.14 -3.50 20.67
CA ARG A 129 -9.16 -4.20 19.40
C ARG A 129 -9.33 -5.69 19.72
N PRO A 130 -10.33 -6.39 19.13
CA PRO A 130 -10.33 -7.84 19.21
C PRO A 130 -8.97 -8.31 18.70
N GLY A 131 -8.20 -8.92 19.60
CA GLY A 131 -6.84 -9.33 19.33
C GLY A 131 -6.80 -10.15 18.05
N ARG A 132 -5.61 -10.34 17.51
CA ARG A 132 -5.39 -11.36 16.47
C ARG A 132 -5.55 -12.79 17.02
N GLU A 133 -6.17 -12.94 18.18
CA GLU A 133 -6.74 -14.18 18.70
C GLU A 133 -8.19 -14.23 18.23
N SER A 134 -8.44 -15.07 17.22
CA SER A 134 -9.79 -15.36 16.73
C SER A 134 -10.52 -14.18 16.10
N ALA A 135 -9.88 -13.48 15.15
CA ALA A 135 -10.65 -13.34 13.91
C ALA A 135 -10.79 -14.79 13.40
N PRO A 136 -11.98 -15.40 13.34
CA PRO A 136 -12.13 -16.51 12.41
C PRO A 136 -11.67 -15.90 11.10
N GLY A 137 -10.56 -16.40 10.55
CA GLY A 137 -10.17 -16.03 9.20
C GLY A 137 -11.45 -16.07 8.37
N ARG A 138 -11.67 -15.03 7.57
CA ARG A 138 -12.80 -14.87 6.63
C ARG A 138 -13.55 -16.19 6.48
N PRO A 139 -14.84 -16.29 6.86
CA PRO A 139 -15.53 -17.56 7.03
C PRO A 139 -15.06 -18.58 6.00
N LYS A 140 -14.45 -19.67 6.50
CA LYS A 140 -13.97 -20.79 5.69
C LYS A 140 -15.17 -21.30 4.89
N GLY A 141 -15.32 -20.81 3.66
CA GLY A 141 -16.61 -20.94 2.96
C GLY A 141 -16.86 -20.04 1.75
N ARG A 142 -15.88 -19.31 1.21
CA ARG A 142 -15.85 -18.97 -0.23
C ARG A 142 -14.43 -19.05 -0.76
N THR A 143 -13.92 -20.27 -0.74
CA THR A 143 -12.79 -20.68 -1.59
C THR A 143 -13.38 -21.09 -2.93
N ASN A 144 -13.54 -20.14 -3.85
CA ASN A 144 -13.45 -20.47 -5.26
C ASN A 144 -12.30 -19.64 -5.86
N ALA A 145 -11.13 -19.73 -5.23
CA ALA A 145 -9.90 -19.42 -5.92
C ALA A 145 -9.14 -20.73 -5.95
N VAL A 146 -9.20 -21.40 -7.11
CA VAL A 146 -8.34 -22.55 -7.40
C VAL A 146 -6.91 -22.19 -6.94
N PRO A 147 -6.22 -23.08 -6.19
CA PRO A 147 -4.83 -22.84 -5.78
C PRO A 147 -4.00 -22.35 -6.96
N ARG A 148 -3.10 -21.38 -6.72
CA ARG A 148 -2.39 -20.63 -7.77
C ARG A 148 -1.48 -21.47 -8.69
N GLY A 149 -1.39 -22.78 -8.51
CA GLY A 149 -0.75 -23.73 -9.45
C GLY A 149 -1.73 -24.60 -10.26
N GLU A 150 -2.98 -24.77 -9.82
CA GLU A 150 -3.95 -25.69 -10.42
C GLU A 150 -4.94 -25.00 -11.37
N LEU A 151 -4.97 -23.65 -11.36
CA LEU A 151 -5.94 -22.90 -12.13
C LEU A 151 -5.83 -23.16 -13.63
N ARG A 152 -4.60 -23.18 -14.14
CA ARG A 152 -4.34 -23.38 -15.56
C ARG A 152 -4.81 -24.76 -16.03
N ASP A 153 -4.52 -25.81 -15.26
CA ASP A 153 -4.93 -27.18 -15.58
C ASP A 153 -6.46 -27.35 -15.56
N ARG A 154 -7.14 -26.70 -14.60
CA ARG A 154 -8.59 -26.73 -14.53
C ARG A 154 -9.25 -25.94 -15.67
N VAL A 155 -8.68 -24.79 -16.07
CA VAL A 155 -9.15 -24.07 -17.26
C VAL A 155 -8.89 -24.87 -18.54
N ALA A 156 -7.75 -25.58 -18.62
CA ALA A 156 -7.44 -26.47 -19.73
C ALA A 156 -8.47 -27.62 -19.83
N ALA A 157 -8.82 -28.27 -18.73
CA ALA A 157 -9.84 -29.31 -18.70
C ALA A 157 -11.23 -28.80 -19.15
N LEU A 158 -11.62 -27.58 -18.76
CA LEU A 158 -12.85 -26.96 -19.25
C LEU A 158 -12.79 -26.68 -20.75
N LEU A 159 -11.64 -26.25 -21.26
CA LEU A 159 -11.42 -26.00 -22.68
C LEU A 159 -11.40 -27.29 -23.50
N ASP A 160 -10.92 -28.39 -22.94
CA ASP A 160 -10.95 -29.73 -23.56
C ASP A 160 -12.37 -30.29 -23.62
N ALA A 161 -13.16 -30.09 -22.56
CA ALA A 161 -14.56 -30.51 -22.54
C ALA A 161 -15.43 -29.68 -23.49
N ALA A 162 -15.16 -28.38 -23.61
CA ALA A 162 -15.92 -27.48 -24.47
C ALA A 162 -15.00 -26.39 -25.09
N PRO A 163 -14.56 -26.54 -26.35
CA PRO A 163 -13.71 -25.56 -27.03
C PRO A 163 -14.28 -24.13 -27.06
N ALA A 164 -15.61 -24.01 -27.06
CA ALA A 164 -16.36 -22.76 -27.04
C ALA A 164 -16.55 -22.14 -25.63
N VAL A 165 -15.98 -22.73 -24.57
CA VAL A 165 -16.13 -22.27 -23.18
C VAL A 165 -15.86 -20.78 -23.04
N THR A 166 -16.77 -20.08 -22.37
CA THR A 166 -16.72 -18.63 -22.22
C THR A 166 -16.09 -18.21 -20.89
N ILE A 167 -15.79 -16.92 -20.77
CA ILE A 167 -15.34 -16.32 -19.50
C ILE A 167 -16.40 -16.53 -18.41
N ALA A 168 -17.69 -16.46 -18.76
CA ALA A 168 -18.79 -16.68 -17.81
C ALA A 168 -18.79 -18.12 -17.28
N ASP A 169 -18.54 -19.10 -18.15
CA ASP A 169 -18.49 -20.52 -17.79
C ASP A 169 -17.32 -20.81 -16.85
N VAL A 170 -16.13 -20.27 -17.15
CA VAL A 170 -14.96 -20.42 -16.28
C VAL A 170 -15.17 -19.74 -14.92
N ARG A 171 -15.82 -18.58 -14.90
CA ARG A 171 -16.19 -17.91 -13.64
C ARG A 171 -17.21 -18.73 -12.85
N GLY A 172 -18.21 -19.29 -13.51
CA GLY A 172 -19.21 -20.14 -12.88
C GLY A 172 -18.60 -21.41 -12.29
N ALA A 173 -17.73 -22.07 -13.05
CA ALA A 173 -17.11 -23.33 -12.66
C ALA A 173 -15.99 -23.18 -11.61
N LEU A 174 -15.15 -22.15 -11.72
CA LEU A 174 -13.93 -22.02 -10.90
C LEU A 174 -13.94 -20.83 -9.94
N GLY A 175 -14.96 -19.95 -10.02
CA GLY A 175 -15.15 -18.75 -9.20
C GLY A 175 -14.03 -17.72 -9.23
N VAL A 176 -13.23 -17.73 -10.30
CA VAL A 176 -12.16 -16.74 -10.51
C VAL A 176 -12.68 -15.40 -11.02
N ALA A 177 -11.83 -14.37 -10.95
CA ALA A 177 -12.15 -13.06 -11.49
C ALA A 177 -12.27 -13.10 -13.03
N PRO A 178 -13.11 -12.24 -13.65
CA PRO A 178 -13.28 -12.20 -15.12
C PRO A 178 -11.97 -12.01 -15.87
N ALA A 179 -11.12 -11.09 -15.41
CA ALA A 179 -9.82 -10.82 -16.04
C ALA A 179 -8.88 -12.04 -15.97
N THR A 180 -8.94 -12.81 -14.88
CA THR A 180 -8.16 -14.04 -14.73
C THR A 180 -8.67 -15.11 -15.70
N ALA A 181 -9.97 -15.36 -15.76
CA ALA A 181 -10.56 -16.30 -16.71
C ALA A 181 -10.24 -15.93 -18.17
N GLN A 182 -10.35 -14.65 -18.53
CA GLN A 182 -10.02 -14.15 -19.86
C GLN A 182 -8.55 -14.43 -20.21
N ARG A 183 -7.63 -14.10 -19.30
CA ARG A 183 -6.20 -14.29 -19.53
C ARG A 183 -5.85 -15.76 -19.73
N GLU A 184 -6.25 -16.65 -18.82
CA GLU A 184 -5.90 -18.07 -18.91
C GLU A 184 -6.48 -18.74 -20.17
N LEU A 185 -7.73 -18.40 -20.56
CA LEU A 185 -8.32 -18.89 -21.80
C LEU A 185 -7.59 -18.41 -23.05
N ALA A 186 -7.18 -17.14 -23.08
CA ALA A 186 -6.46 -16.59 -24.22
C ALA A 186 -5.09 -17.25 -24.38
N HIS A 187 -4.36 -17.45 -23.28
CA HIS A 187 -3.06 -18.12 -23.30
C HIS A 187 -3.16 -19.57 -23.76
N LEU A 188 -4.05 -20.37 -23.16
CA LEU A 188 -4.21 -21.79 -23.53
C LEU A 188 -4.63 -21.97 -24.98
N ARG A 189 -5.56 -21.13 -25.48
CA ARG A 189 -5.96 -21.16 -26.90
C ARG A 189 -4.82 -20.78 -27.82
N GLY A 190 -4.08 -19.72 -27.49
CA GLY A 190 -2.93 -19.28 -28.28
C GLY A 190 -1.84 -20.35 -28.37
N GLU A 191 -1.46 -20.95 -27.24
CA GLU A 191 -0.47 -22.02 -27.18
C GLU A 191 -0.87 -23.24 -28.00
N ARG A 192 -2.12 -23.71 -27.87
CA ARG A 192 -2.61 -24.87 -28.63
C ARG A 192 -2.63 -24.60 -30.13
N ILE A 193 -3.02 -23.39 -30.54
CA ILE A 193 -2.96 -22.98 -31.95
C ILE A 193 -1.51 -22.98 -32.44
N ALA A 194 -0.58 -22.40 -31.67
CA ALA A 194 0.83 -22.36 -32.03
C ALA A 194 1.44 -23.77 -32.14
N THR A 195 1.15 -24.66 -31.18
CA THR A 195 1.60 -26.06 -31.23
C THR A 195 1.05 -26.78 -32.46
N LEU A 196 -0.22 -26.58 -32.81
CA LEU A 196 -0.81 -27.19 -34.01
C LEU A 196 -0.19 -26.65 -35.30
N MET A 197 0.09 -25.35 -35.37
CA MET A 197 0.79 -24.74 -36.51
C MET A 197 2.24 -25.25 -36.66
N GLN A 198 2.94 -25.51 -35.55
CA GLN A 198 4.30 -26.07 -35.55
C GLN A 198 4.33 -27.53 -36.01
N THR A 199 3.37 -28.33 -35.53
CA THR A 199 3.29 -29.78 -35.82
C THR A 199 2.64 -30.10 -37.17
N SER A 200 1.95 -29.14 -37.79
CA SER A 200 1.36 -29.25 -39.12
C SER A 200 1.73 -28.05 -39.99
N PRO A 201 2.95 -28.05 -40.58
CA PRO A 201 3.43 -26.94 -41.40
C PRO A 201 2.48 -26.65 -42.56
N GLY A 202 2.09 -25.38 -42.72
CA GLY A 202 1.14 -24.94 -43.76
C GLY A 202 -0.27 -24.60 -43.27
N LEU A 203 -0.59 -24.86 -41.99
CA LEU A 203 -1.84 -24.36 -41.40
C LEU A 203 -1.71 -22.87 -41.05
N SER A 204 -2.65 -22.08 -41.56
CA SER A 204 -2.86 -20.71 -41.06
C SER A 204 -3.48 -20.72 -39.66
N PHE A 205 -3.37 -19.59 -38.95
CA PHE A 205 -3.97 -19.41 -37.62
C PHE A 205 -5.47 -19.75 -37.61
N ASP A 206 -6.23 -19.28 -38.61
CA ASP A 206 -7.68 -19.49 -38.65
C ASP A 206 -8.03 -20.96 -38.92
N GLN A 207 -7.29 -21.64 -39.80
CA GLN A 207 -7.45 -23.08 -40.02
C GLN A 207 -7.10 -23.90 -38.78
N ALA A 208 -6.06 -23.52 -38.04
CA ALA A 208 -5.70 -24.16 -36.78
C ALA A 208 -6.78 -23.94 -35.70
N ALA A 209 -7.32 -22.71 -35.60
CA ALA A 209 -8.41 -22.39 -34.69
C ALA A 209 -9.72 -23.12 -35.04
N ASP A 210 -10.05 -23.24 -36.33
CA ASP A 210 -11.19 -24.03 -36.82
C ASP A 210 -11.03 -25.51 -36.44
N ARG A 211 -9.84 -26.08 -36.67
CA ARG A 211 -9.54 -27.48 -36.36
C ARG A 211 -9.59 -27.79 -34.86
N LEU A 212 -9.28 -26.81 -34.01
CA LEU A 212 -9.39 -26.89 -32.56
C LEU A 212 -10.80 -26.56 -32.04
N GLY A 213 -11.75 -26.23 -32.92
CA GLY A 213 -13.15 -25.94 -32.56
C GLY A 213 -13.37 -24.58 -31.89
N TYR A 214 -12.45 -23.63 -32.03
CA TYR A 214 -12.55 -22.33 -31.37
C TYR A 214 -13.41 -21.35 -32.19
N PRO A 215 -14.52 -20.82 -31.65
CA PRO A 215 -15.41 -19.93 -32.41
C PRO A 215 -14.73 -18.57 -32.70
N PRO A 216 -15.12 -17.85 -33.77
CA PRO A 216 -14.49 -16.57 -34.14
C PRO A 216 -14.43 -15.54 -33.00
N ALA A 217 -15.45 -15.51 -32.14
CA ALA A 217 -15.57 -14.59 -31.01
C ALA A 217 -14.40 -14.68 -29.99
N VAL A 218 -13.68 -15.81 -29.93
CA VAL A 218 -12.58 -16.02 -28.97
C VAL A 218 -11.19 -15.96 -29.61
N ARG A 219 -11.09 -15.79 -30.94
CA ARG A 219 -9.83 -15.89 -31.69
C ARG A 219 -8.92 -14.67 -31.53
N ARG A 220 -9.49 -13.47 -31.34
CA ARG A 220 -8.73 -12.22 -31.27
C ARG A 220 -7.67 -12.25 -30.15
N ALA A 221 -8.08 -12.54 -28.92
CA ALA A 221 -7.17 -12.58 -27.78
C ALA A 221 -6.13 -13.70 -27.88
N ALA A 222 -6.48 -14.84 -28.49
CA ALA A 222 -5.54 -15.93 -28.74
C ALA A 222 -4.49 -15.55 -29.80
N ARG A 223 -4.89 -14.77 -30.82
CA ARG A 223 -3.98 -14.26 -31.86
C ARG A 223 -2.93 -13.33 -31.27
N ASP A 224 -3.33 -12.40 -30.40
CA ASP A 224 -2.43 -11.47 -29.72
C ASP A 224 -1.34 -12.23 -28.92
N VAL A 225 -1.71 -13.34 -28.27
CA VAL A 225 -0.76 -14.22 -27.56
C VAL A 225 0.22 -14.88 -28.53
N VAL A 226 -0.25 -15.45 -29.65
CA VAL A 226 0.61 -16.11 -30.65
C VAL A 226 1.59 -15.12 -31.27
N THR A 227 1.15 -13.91 -31.61
CA THR A 227 2.00 -12.86 -32.18
C THR A 227 3.07 -12.40 -31.19
N THR A 228 2.72 -12.25 -29.91
CA THR A 228 3.67 -11.87 -28.85
C THR A 228 4.73 -12.96 -28.67
N ALA A 229 4.32 -14.23 -28.57
CA ALA A 229 5.24 -15.36 -28.44
C ALA A 229 6.17 -15.55 -29.66
N GLY A 230 5.68 -15.25 -30.87
CA GLY A 230 6.49 -15.29 -32.09
C GLY A 230 7.55 -14.18 -32.18
N THR A 231 7.35 -13.05 -31.49
CA THR A 231 8.31 -11.94 -31.45
C THR A 231 9.44 -12.19 -30.45
N GLU A 232 9.17 -12.93 -29.36
CA GLU A 232 10.16 -13.29 -28.34
C GLU A 232 11.10 -14.43 -28.76
N LEU A 233 10.71 -15.26 -29.73
CA LEU A 233 11.54 -16.36 -30.28
C LEU A 233 12.40 -15.96 -31.50
N GLY A 234 12.27 -14.71 -31.97
CA GLY A 234 12.98 -14.16 -33.13
C GLY A 234 14.06 -13.12 -32.79
N ALA A 235 14.47 -13.02 -31.53
CA ALA A 235 15.56 -12.17 -31.02
C ALA A 235 16.65 -13.06 -30.39
#